data_AF-A0A6I4JUH2-F1
#
_entry.id   AF-A0A6I4JUH2-F1
#
_cell.length_a   1.000
_cell.length_b   1.000
_cell.length_c   1.000
_cell.angle_alpha   90.00
_cell.angle_beta   90.00
_cell.angle_gamma   90.00
#
_symmetry.space_group_name_H-M   'P 1'
#
loop_
_entity.id
_entity.type
_entity.pdbx_description
1 polymer ?
#
loop_
_entity_poly.entity_id
_entity_poly.type
_entity_poly.pdbx_seq_one_letter_code
_entity_poly.pdbx_strand_id
1 'polypeptide(L)'
;MVEHSLRKNGIGTINAIRVVRVETTSTTFAMVTPDDGSSRLAIRIGPNITPTGDVCFFVGDKVAYTVVVSVPGAFPVALVKTR
;
A
#
# COMPACT_ATOMS: atom_id res chain seq x y z
N MET A 1 -25.42 1.05 -13.07
CA MET A 1 -24.54 2.18 -12.67
C MET A 1 -23.13 1.61 -12.62
N VAL A 2 -22.26 1.94 -13.59
CA VAL A 2 -20.91 1.38 -13.64
C VAL A 2 -19.99 2.34 -12.87
N GLU A 3 -19.45 1.90 -11.75
CA GLU A 3 -18.52 2.67 -10.93
C GLU A 3 -17.21 2.88 -11.70
N HIS A 4 -16.98 4.09 -12.21
CA HIS A 4 -15.67 4.49 -12.72
C HIS A 4 -14.76 4.81 -11.53
N SER A 5 -13.98 3.82 -11.09
CA SER A 5 -12.89 4.03 -10.13
C SER A 5 -11.66 4.58 -10.88
N LEU A 6 -11.14 5.72 -10.44
CA LEU A 6 -9.98 6.36 -11.05
C LEU A 6 -8.73 5.70 -10.49
N ARG A 7 -7.95 5.02 -11.34
CA ARG A 7 -6.75 4.28 -10.94
C ARG A 7 -5.50 5.02 -11.40
N LYS A 8 -4.62 5.40 -10.47
CA LYS A 8 -3.30 5.98 -10.75
C LYS A 8 -2.22 4.98 -10.35
N ASN A 9 -1.38 4.55 -11.28
CA ASN A 9 -0.20 3.75 -10.97
C ASN A 9 0.94 4.66 -10.51
N GLY A 10 1.79 4.16 -9.63
CA GLY A 10 2.96 4.85 -9.13
C GLY A 10 4.08 3.89 -8.75
N ILE A 11 5.26 4.47 -8.56
CA ILE A 11 6.46 3.80 -8.07
C ILE A 11 6.96 4.61 -6.88
N GLY A 12 7.45 3.94 -5.85
CA GLY A 12 8.04 4.60 -4.70
C GLY A 12 8.90 3.67 -3.88
N THR A 13 9.44 4.19 -2.79
CA THR A 13 10.31 3.45 -1.86
C THR A 13 9.63 3.27 -0.51
N ILE A 14 9.64 2.06 0.04
CA ILE A 14 9.17 1.78 1.40
C ILE A 14 10.15 2.43 2.39
N ASN A 15 9.67 3.37 3.21
CA ASN A 15 10.47 4.01 4.25
C ASN A 15 10.20 3.45 5.66
N ALA A 16 9.06 2.80 5.87
CA ALA A 16 8.70 2.15 7.12
C ALA A 16 7.63 1.08 6.90
N ILE A 17 7.64 0.04 7.74
CA ILE A 17 6.57 -0.95 7.83
C ILE A 17 6.02 -0.91 9.26
N ARG A 18 4.70 -0.84 9.41
CA ARG A 18 4.03 -0.72 10.71
C ARG A 18 2.85 -1.67 10.81
N VAL A 19 2.76 -2.38 11.93
CA VAL A 19 1.58 -3.16 12.29
C VAL A 19 0.69 -2.30 13.16
N VAL A 20 -0.53 -2.07 12.71
CA VAL A 20 -1.58 -1.39 13.47
C VAL A 20 -2.53 -2.46 14.00
N ARG A 21 -2.75 -2.48 15.31
CA ARG A 21 -3.70 -3.39 15.95
C ARG A 21 -4.88 -2.58 16.49
N VAL A 22 -6.09 -3.02 16.15
CA VAL A 22 -7.35 -2.53 16.71
C VAL A 22 -8.06 -3.75 17.27
N GLU A 23 -8.14 -3.82 18.60
CA GLU A 23 -8.64 -4.99 19.33
C GLU A 23 -7.92 -6.28 18.90
N THR A 24 -8.65 -7.25 18.34
CA THR A 24 -8.14 -8.54 17.85
C THR A 24 -7.68 -8.48 16.39
N THR A 25 -7.91 -7.36 15.69
CA THR A 25 -7.58 -7.21 14.27
C THR A 25 -6.22 -6.54 14.09
N SER A 26 -5.29 -7.20 13.41
CA SER A 26 -4.00 -6.62 13.00
C SER A 26 -3.96 -6.33 11.51
N THR A 27 -3.51 -5.14 11.13
CA THR A 27 -3.26 -4.75 9.74
C THR A 27 -1.86 -4.19 9.58
N THR A 28 -1.14 -4.64 8.57
CA THR A 28 0.21 -4.15 8.25
C THR A 28 0.13 -3.07 7.17
N PHE A 29 0.88 -1.99 7.37
CA PHE A 29 1.02 -0.90 6.43
C PHE A 29 2.48 -0.71 6.04
N ALA A 30 2.72 -0.53 4.73
CA ALA A 30 3.95 0.01 4.19
C ALA A 30 3.78 1.51 3.96
N MET A 31 4.67 2.29 4.55
CA MET A 31 4.78 3.72 4.30
C MET A 31 5.68 3.92 3.09
N VAL A 32 5.13 4.50 2.02
CA VAL A 32 5.81 4.65 0.73
C VAL A 32 6.05 6.13 0.45
N THR A 33 7.26 6.46 0.02
CA THR A 33 7.58 7.77 -0.56
C THR A 33 7.52 7.64 -2.09
N PRO A 34 6.54 8.25 -2.76
CA PRO A 34 6.45 8.26 -4.22
C PRO A 34 7.65 8.92 -4.89
N ASP A 35 8.08 8.38 -6.02
CA ASP A 35 9.16 8.96 -6.84
C ASP A 35 8.70 10.23 -7.60
N ASP A 36 7.38 10.41 -7.76
CA ASP A 36 6.78 11.55 -8.48
C ASP A 36 6.68 12.83 -7.63
N GLY A 37 7.27 12.84 -6.43
CA GLY A 37 7.24 13.97 -5.50
C GLY A 37 5.91 14.15 -4.77
N SER A 38 4.94 13.25 -4.95
CA SER A 38 3.68 13.28 -4.20
C SER A 38 3.89 13.03 -2.70
N SER A 39 2.86 13.34 -1.91
CA SER A 39 2.79 13.02 -0.49
C SER A 39 3.04 11.54 -0.20
N ARG A 40 3.66 11.27 0.96
CA ARG A 40 3.85 9.89 1.45
C ARG A 40 2.51 9.17 1.58
N LEU A 41 2.49 7.90 1.22
CA LEU A 41 1.30 7.05 1.22
C LEU A 41 1.42 5.97 2.30
N ALA A 42 0.33 5.73 3.04
CA ALA A 42 0.19 4.54 3.87
C ALA A 42 -0.56 3.47 3.07
N ILE A 43 0.15 2.42 2.67
CA ILE A 43 -0.40 1.36 1.82
C ILE A 43 -0.63 0.12 2.68
N ARG A 44 -1.87 -0.38 2.73
CA ARG A 44 -2.16 -1.65 3.38
C ARG A 44 -1.48 -2.76 2.61
N ILE A 45 -0.59 -3.49 3.26
CA ILE A 45 0.00 -4.71 2.72
C ILE A 45 -0.66 -5.90 3.41
N GLY A 46 -0.78 -7.01 2.68
CA GLY A 46 -1.24 -8.28 3.25
C GLY A 46 -0.26 -8.81 4.32
N PRO A 47 -0.38 -10.08 4.71
CA PRO A 47 0.67 -10.73 5.49
C PRO A 47 2.02 -10.51 4.80
N ASN A 48 2.94 -9.82 5.46
CA ASN A 48 4.27 -9.53 4.92
C ASN A 48 5.22 -10.75 5.04
N ILE A 49 4.65 -11.94 5.17
CA ILE A 49 5.34 -13.20 5.36
C ILE A 49 4.65 -14.20 4.43
N THR A 50 5.42 -14.86 3.58
CA THR A 50 4.93 -15.93 2.69
C THR A 50 4.53 -17.16 3.52
N PRO A 51 3.77 -18.11 2.96
CA PRO A 51 3.50 -19.38 3.62
C PRO A 51 4.77 -20.17 4.00
N THR A 52 5.90 -19.91 3.33
CA THR A 52 7.21 -20.51 3.59
C THR A 52 8.00 -19.80 4.69
N GLY A 53 7.52 -18.65 5.19
CA GLY A 53 8.15 -17.86 6.26
C GLY A 53 9.04 -16.72 5.77
N ASP A 54 9.10 -16.49 4.46
CA ASP A 54 9.94 -15.43 3.87
C ASP A 54 9.26 -14.07 3.97
N VAL A 55 10.03 -13.03 4.27
CA VAL A 55 9.50 -11.66 4.34
C VAL A 55 9.40 -11.08 2.92
N CYS A 56 8.21 -10.59 2.55
CA CYS A 56 7.94 -10.11 1.19
C CYS A 56 8.48 -8.71 0.91
N PHE A 57 8.49 -7.85 1.92
CA PHE A 57 8.84 -6.43 1.81
C PHE A 57 9.72 -5.97 2.96
N PHE A 58 10.70 -5.14 2.64
CA PHE A 58 11.64 -4.50 3.56
C PHE A 58 11.63 -2.98 3.40
N VAL A 59 12.14 -2.29 4.42
CA VAL A 59 12.45 -0.86 4.30
C VAL A 59 13.59 -0.69 3.30
N GLY A 60 13.44 0.24 2.37
CA GLY A 60 14.35 0.46 1.25
C GLY A 60 13.86 -0.17 -0.07
N ASP A 61 12.87 -1.06 -0.02
CA ASP A 61 12.37 -1.70 -1.24
C ASP A 61 11.68 -0.69 -2.17
N LYS A 62 12.00 -0.80 -3.45
CA LYS A 62 11.32 -0.08 -4.52
C LYS A 62 10.10 -0.87 -4.97
N VAL A 63 8.93 -0.25 -4.89
CA VAL A 63 7.63 -0.91 -5.10
C VAL A 63 6.77 -0.16 -6.10
N ALA A 64 6.01 -0.93 -6.89
CA ALA A 64 4.93 -0.41 -7.71
C ALA A 64 3.61 -0.50 -6.95
N TYR A 65 2.78 0.54 -7.05
CA TYR A 65 1.48 0.59 -6.41
C TYR A 65 0.43 1.19 -7.34
N THR A 66 -0.83 0.92 -7.04
CA THR A 66 -1.99 1.53 -7.69
C THR A 66 -2.81 2.24 -6.62
N VAL A 67 -3.00 3.55 -6.78
CA VAL A 67 -3.98 4.34 -6.03
C VAL A 67 -5.32 4.20 -6.72
N VAL A 68 -6.31 3.70 -5.98
CA VAL A 68 -7.70 3.61 -6.39
C VAL A 68 -8.45 4.74 -5.68
N VAL A 69 -8.91 5.70 -6.47
CA VAL A 69 -9.82 6.75 -6.02
C VAL A 69 -11.24 6.27 -6.32
N SER A 70 -11.92 5.75 -5.31
CA SER A 70 -13.38 5.61 -5.33
C SER A 70 -14.02 6.99 -5.18
N VAL A 71 -15.26 7.13 -5.67
CA VAL A 71 -16.12 8.34 -5.79
C VAL A 71 -15.87 9.46 -4.75
N PRO A 72 -16.13 10.74 -5.10
CA PRO A 72 -15.92 11.90 -4.22
C PRO A 72 -16.51 11.66 -2.82
N GLY A 73 -15.66 11.71 -1.79
CA GLY A 73 -16.04 11.42 -0.40
C GLY A 73 -15.44 10.13 0.17
N ALA A 74 -14.88 9.24 -0.67
CA ALA A 74 -14.13 8.08 -0.20
C ALA A 74 -12.62 8.40 -0.04
N PHE A 75 -12.00 7.88 1.02
CA PHE A 75 -10.55 7.99 1.19
C PHE A 75 -9.83 7.17 0.09
N PRO A 76 -8.78 7.72 -0.54
CA PRO A 76 -8.03 6.99 -1.57
C PRO A 76 -7.37 5.74 -0.97
N VAL A 77 -7.52 4.60 -1.66
CA VAL A 77 -6.94 3.31 -1.24
C VAL A 77 -5.79 2.97 -2.17
N ALA A 78 -4.59 2.77 -1.63
CA ALA A 78 -3.45 2.27 -2.40
C ALA A 78 -3.30 0.75 -2.21
N LEU A 79 -2.91 0.05 -3.28
CA LEU A 79 -2.60 -1.39 -3.29
C LEU A 79 -1.22 -1.61 -3.90
N VAL A 80 -0.39 -2.46 -3.28
CA VAL A 80 0.92 -2.88 -3.83
C VAL A 80 0.72 -4.07 -4.77
N LYS A 81 1.43 -4.12 -5.90
CA LYS A 81 1.53 -5.32 -6.74
C LYS A 81 2.80 -6.11 -6.41
N THR A 82 2.65 -7.38 -6.07
CA THR A 82 3.75 -8.36 -6.04
C THR A 82 4.03 -8.86 -7.45
N ARG A 83 5.31 -9.14 -7.75
CA ARG A 83 5.70 -9.85 -8.98
C ARG A 83 5.34 -11.33 -8.90
#